data_AF-A0AA39GVF8-F1
#
_entry.id   AF-A0AA39GVF8-F1
#
_cell.length_a   1.000
_cell.length_b   1.000
_cell.length_c   1.000
_cell.angle_alpha   90.00
_cell.angle_beta   90.00
_cell.angle_gamma   90.00
#
_symmetry.space_group_name_H-M   'P 1'
#
loop_
_entity.id
_entity.type
_entity.pdbx_description
1 polymer ?
#
loop_
_entity_poly.entity_id
_entity_poly.type
_entity_poly.pdbx_seq_one_letter_code
_entity_poly.pdbx_strand_id
1 'polypeptide(L)'
;MRLVISLLSLLLLAYGTAGLQDKVHITIRPEKGSGKWQYSLSRFVFENGKFFEYIGDISKAKSSEFVERVVIGETDKKYGENGNREVKWETISVADAKSKLIPFIVERHADWTELFVSGKPTKDMEELIKIFTEGVGAKKVYKEITMGYYGKPSEEFIIKQVKTDRVTDVTLTGDWPDHGLAILKAYLPVLDFGRLTLPEKTSLKFDKDLIDVVVNSYIKGKMNGISNVKGTLAADKLYAQSLHKDKQGTLSPELVKKGYAYWSTEGNSDLTFVLEGKNASFESHQRIN
;
A
#
# COMPACT_ATOMS: atom_id res chain seq x y z
N MET A 1 16.30 -18.19 48.05
CA MET A 1 16.57 -17.68 46.68
C MET A 1 16.05 -18.66 45.64
N ARG A 2 14.73 -18.83 45.58
CA ARG A 2 13.96 -19.63 44.59
C ARG A 2 12.58 -18.95 44.53
N LEU A 3 11.92 -18.95 43.37
CA LEU A 3 10.69 -18.18 43.02
C LEU A 3 10.89 -16.70 42.60
N VAL A 4 11.61 -16.44 41.51
CA VAL A 4 11.33 -15.26 40.66
C VAL A 4 11.34 -15.61 39.15
N ILE A 5 11.92 -16.74 38.76
CA ILE A 5 12.09 -17.13 37.34
C ILE A 5 10.80 -17.71 36.69
N SER A 6 9.72 -17.94 37.45
CA SER A 6 8.53 -18.58 36.89
C SER A 6 7.47 -17.63 36.31
N LEU A 7 7.35 -16.38 36.78
CA LEU A 7 6.28 -15.49 36.31
C LEU A 7 6.60 -14.81 34.98
N LEU A 8 7.84 -14.38 34.75
CA LEU A 8 8.23 -13.68 33.51
C LEU A 8 8.12 -14.60 32.29
N SER A 9 8.51 -15.87 32.43
CA SER A 9 8.43 -16.89 31.39
C SER A 9 6.97 -17.27 31.08
N LEU A 10 6.10 -17.34 32.10
CA LEU A 10 4.65 -17.53 31.94
C LEU A 10 3.97 -16.30 31.31
N LEU A 11 4.38 -15.08 31.64
CA LEU A 11 3.90 -13.85 31.01
C LEU A 11 4.35 -13.74 29.54
N LEU A 12 5.57 -14.14 29.20
CA LEU A 12 6.05 -14.19 27.81
C LEU A 12 5.37 -15.28 26.98
N LEU A 13 5.03 -16.43 27.57
CA LEU A 13 4.22 -17.48 26.91
C LEU A 13 2.75 -17.09 26.77
N ALA A 14 2.17 -16.37 27.74
CA ALA A 14 0.80 -15.87 27.69
C ALA A 14 0.63 -14.69 26.71
N TYR A 15 1.60 -13.77 26.63
CA TYR A 15 1.60 -12.69 25.62
C TYR A 15 1.95 -13.20 24.22
N GLY A 16 2.73 -14.27 24.11
CA GLY A 16 3.17 -14.82 22.82
C GLY A 16 2.12 -15.65 22.07
N THR A 17 1.07 -16.13 22.74
CA THR A 17 0.09 -17.06 22.14
C THR A 17 -1.29 -16.45 21.95
N ALA A 18 -1.73 -15.52 22.81
CA ALA A 18 -3.08 -14.95 22.76
C ALA A 18 -3.30 -13.94 21.62
N GLY A 19 -2.24 -13.38 21.02
CA GLY A 19 -2.37 -12.36 19.96
C GLY A 19 -2.26 -12.87 18.52
N LEU A 20 -1.88 -14.14 18.32
CA LEU A 20 -1.56 -14.68 16.98
C LEU A 20 -2.60 -15.69 16.46
N GLN A 21 -3.51 -16.21 17.30
CA GLN A 21 -4.38 -17.34 16.95
C GLN A 21 -5.74 -16.98 16.34
N ASP A 22 -6.11 -15.70 16.30
CA ASP A 22 -7.42 -15.23 15.81
C ASP A 22 -7.34 -14.45 14.48
N LYS A 23 -6.33 -14.76 13.66
CA LYS A 23 -6.07 -14.05 12.40
C LYS A 23 -6.50 -14.86 11.19
N VAL A 24 -7.35 -14.26 10.36
CA VAL A 24 -7.89 -14.84 9.14
C VAL A 24 -7.40 -14.09 7.92
N HIS A 25 -6.99 -14.84 6.91
CA HIS A 25 -6.54 -14.36 5.61
C HIS A 25 -7.55 -14.79 4.56
N ILE A 26 -7.99 -13.83 3.76
CA ILE A 26 -8.94 -14.05 2.69
C ILE A 26 -8.25 -13.77 1.38
N THR A 27 -8.31 -14.72 0.45
CA THR A 27 -7.94 -14.49 -0.95
C THR A 27 -9.18 -14.58 -1.81
N ILE A 28 -9.39 -13.63 -2.71
CA ILE A 28 -10.55 -13.54 -3.61
C ILE A 28 -10.04 -13.41 -5.03
N ARG A 29 -10.65 -14.08 -6.01
CA ARG A 29 -10.32 -13.90 -7.44
C ARG A 29 -11.56 -14.09 -8.30
N PRO A 30 -11.60 -13.51 -9.52
CA PRO A 30 -12.65 -13.86 -10.46
C PRO A 30 -12.46 -15.29 -10.98
N GLU A 31 -13.55 -16.02 -11.17
CA GLU A 31 -13.54 -17.27 -11.95
C GLU A 31 -13.74 -16.90 -13.42
N LYS A 32 -12.65 -16.92 -14.19
CA LYS A 32 -12.57 -16.37 -15.54
C LYS A 32 -13.73 -16.81 -16.44
N GLY A 33 -14.48 -15.85 -16.96
CA GLY A 33 -15.56 -16.07 -17.92
C GLY A 33 -16.82 -16.74 -17.37
N SER A 34 -16.92 -16.93 -16.04
CA SER A 34 -18.09 -17.56 -15.41
C SER A 34 -19.08 -16.58 -14.80
N GLY A 35 -18.68 -15.31 -14.61
CA GLY A 35 -19.45 -14.34 -13.82
C GLY A 35 -19.53 -14.68 -12.31
N LYS A 36 -18.69 -15.60 -11.82
CA LYS A 36 -18.57 -15.99 -10.42
C LYS A 36 -17.21 -15.60 -9.86
N TRP A 37 -17.09 -15.63 -8.55
CA TRP A 37 -15.82 -15.45 -7.85
C TRP A 37 -15.40 -16.76 -7.19
N GLN A 38 -14.13 -16.85 -6.89
CA GLN A 38 -13.57 -17.84 -5.99
C GLN A 38 -12.97 -17.13 -4.79
N TYR A 39 -13.10 -17.75 -3.62
CA TYR A 39 -12.41 -17.27 -2.43
C TYR A 39 -11.76 -18.43 -1.67
N SER A 40 -10.74 -18.10 -0.89
CA SER A 40 -10.07 -19.02 0.01
C SER A 40 -9.95 -18.36 1.38
N LEU A 41 -10.30 -19.11 2.42
CA LEU A 41 -10.27 -18.66 3.80
C LEU A 41 -9.29 -19.52 4.58
N SER A 42 -8.30 -18.89 5.22
CA SER A 42 -7.35 -19.61 6.07
C SER A 42 -7.05 -18.84 7.33
N ARG A 43 -6.78 -19.55 8.42
CA ARG A 43 -6.29 -18.97 9.67
C ARG A 43 -4.79 -19.19 9.81
N PHE A 44 -4.12 -18.27 10.50
CA PHE A 44 -2.74 -18.50 10.91
C PHE A 44 -2.71 -19.54 12.03
N VAL A 45 -1.87 -20.56 11.88
CA VAL A 45 -1.58 -21.57 12.92
C VAL A 45 -0.07 -21.65 13.04
N PHE A 46 0.46 -21.83 14.25
CA PHE A 46 1.90 -22.07 14.44
C PHE A 46 2.08 -23.42 15.13
N GLU A 47 1.83 -24.49 14.39
CA GLU A 47 1.86 -25.86 14.90
C GLU A 47 2.50 -26.79 13.87
N ASN A 48 3.44 -27.63 14.32
CA ASN A 48 4.06 -28.69 13.51
C ASN A 48 4.66 -28.21 12.16
N GLY A 49 5.23 -27.01 12.13
CA GLY A 49 5.82 -26.43 10.90
C GLY A 49 4.79 -25.97 9.85
N LYS A 50 3.49 -26.01 10.18
CA LYS A 50 2.43 -25.37 9.40
C LYS A 50 2.20 -23.97 9.92
N PHE A 51 2.02 -23.04 8.98
CA PHE A 51 1.75 -21.62 9.23
C PHE A 51 0.28 -21.25 9.00
N PHE A 52 -0.44 -22.08 8.24
CA PHE A 52 -1.80 -21.79 7.81
C PHE A 52 -2.65 -23.04 7.80
N GLU A 53 -3.90 -22.89 8.23
CA GLU A 53 -4.94 -23.90 8.16
C GLU A 53 -6.10 -23.38 7.31
N TYR A 54 -6.58 -24.20 6.38
CA TYR A 54 -7.76 -23.89 5.59
C TYR A 54 -9.04 -24.01 6.42
N ILE A 55 -9.87 -22.96 6.41
CA ILE A 55 -11.13 -22.92 7.18
C ILE A 55 -12.30 -23.51 6.38
N GLY A 56 -12.29 -23.34 5.05
CA GLY A 56 -13.47 -23.63 4.23
C GLY A 56 -14.37 -22.41 4.10
N ASP A 57 -15.67 -22.65 4.28
CA ASP A 57 -16.69 -21.62 4.21
C ASP A 57 -16.59 -20.62 5.38
N ILE A 58 -17.00 -19.37 5.12
CA ILE A 58 -17.01 -18.28 6.13
C ILE A 58 -17.80 -18.63 7.40
N SER A 59 -18.81 -19.50 7.32
CA SER A 59 -19.57 -19.97 8.49
C SER A 59 -18.75 -20.81 9.48
N LYS A 60 -17.58 -21.31 9.07
CA LYS A 60 -16.66 -22.07 9.93
C LYS A 60 -15.62 -21.19 10.63
N ALA A 61 -15.57 -19.89 10.33
CA ALA A 61 -14.74 -18.96 11.07
C ALA A 61 -15.26 -18.80 12.51
N LYS A 62 -14.36 -18.82 13.49
CA LYS A 62 -14.72 -18.62 14.90
C LYS A 62 -15.20 -17.19 15.13
N SER A 63 -16.04 -16.95 16.12
CA SER A 63 -16.50 -15.59 16.45
C SER A 63 -15.38 -14.66 16.93
N SER A 64 -14.31 -15.21 17.51
CA SER A 64 -13.12 -14.46 17.95
C SER A 64 -12.20 -14.03 16.80
N GLU A 65 -12.37 -14.59 15.60
CA GLU A 65 -11.45 -14.36 14.49
C GLU A 65 -11.68 -13.03 13.76
N PHE A 66 -10.58 -12.39 13.41
CA PHE A 66 -10.53 -11.13 12.66
C PHE A 66 -9.79 -11.30 11.34
N VAL A 67 -10.24 -10.57 10.32
CA VAL A 67 -9.58 -10.48 9.02
C VAL A 67 -8.35 -9.59 9.15
N GLU A 68 -7.17 -10.20 9.10
CA GLU A 68 -5.89 -9.49 9.10
C GLU A 68 -5.49 -9.10 7.67
N ARG A 69 -5.81 -9.92 6.68
CA ARG A 69 -5.35 -9.70 5.31
C ARG A 69 -6.42 -10.06 4.30
N VAL A 70 -6.61 -9.16 3.34
CA VAL A 70 -7.40 -9.43 2.13
C VAL A 70 -6.48 -9.36 0.92
N VAL A 71 -6.49 -10.42 0.13
CA VAL A 71 -5.76 -10.51 -1.14
C VAL A 71 -6.78 -10.65 -2.27
N ILE A 72 -6.65 -9.85 -3.31
CA ILE A 72 -7.48 -9.91 -4.50
C ILE A 72 -6.62 -10.20 -5.73
N GLY A 73 -7.01 -11.26 -6.43
CA GLY A 73 -6.53 -11.68 -7.73
C GLY A 73 -5.66 -12.92 -7.72
N GLU A 74 -4.76 -13.03 -8.70
CA GLU A 74 -3.96 -14.25 -8.89
C GLU A 74 -2.80 -14.26 -7.90
N THR A 75 -2.87 -15.11 -6.87
CA THR A 75 -1.70 -15.47 -6.06
C THR A 75 -0.86 -16.48 -6.84
N ASP A 76 -0.33 -16.08 -7.98
CA ASP A 76 0.65 -16.86 -8.72
C ASP A 76 1.98 -16.74 -7.98
N LYS A 77 2.31 -17.80 -7.24
CA LYS A 77 3.54 -18.04 -6.46
C LYS A 77 3.42 -17.75 -4.96
N LYS A 78 3.56 -18.82 -4.17
CA LYS A 78 4.36 -18.83 -2.94
C LYS A 78 4.15 -17.63 -2.00
N TYR A 79 2.91 -17.36 -1.56
CA TYR A 79 2.75 -16.67 -0.27
C TYR A 79 3.22 -17.63 0.83
N GLY A 80 4.51 -17.52 1.13
CA GLY A 80 5.31 -18.47 1.88
C GLY A 80 6.43 -19.00 0.99
N GLU A 81 7.62 -18.41 1.09
CA GLU A 81 8.87 -18.93 0.51
C GLU A 81 9.17 -20.39 0.94
N ASN A 82 8.37 -20.95 1.86
CA ASN A 82 8.48 -22.31 2.38
C ASN A 82 7.37 -23.28 1.92
N GLY A 83 6.54 -22.96 0.92
CA GLY A 83 5.77 -23.98 0.17
C GLY A 83 4.63 -24.73 0.90
N ASN A 84 4.21 -24.33 2.10
CA ASN A 84 3.28 -25.13 2.94
C ASN A 84 1.82 -24.63 3.02
N ARG A 85 1.36 -23.74 2.13
CA ARG A 85 -0.04 -23.28 2.14
C ARG A 85 -0.83 -23.97 1.03
N GLU A 86 -1.58 -25.01 1.38
CA GLU A 86 -2.61 -25.56 0.49
C GLU A 86 -3.74 -24.53 0.37
N VAL A 87 -3.95 -24.00 -0.84
CA VAL A 87 -5.03 -23.06 -1.11
C VAL A 87 -6.19 -23.83 -1.74
N LYS A 88 -7.26 -24.01 -0.96
CA LYS A 88 -8.53 -24.54 -1.45
C LYS A 88 -9.48 -23.39 -1.78
N TRP A 89 -10.22 -23.54 -2.87
CA TRP A 89 -11.08 -22.50 -3.43
C TRP A 89 -12.54 -22.90 -3.30
N GLU A 90 -13.34 -22.00 -2.73
CA GLU A 90 -14.79 -22.07 -2.76
C GLU A 90 -15.31 -21.15 -3.87
N THR A 91 -16.21 -21.66 -4.72
CA THR A 91 -16.88 -20.84 -5.73
C THR A 91 -18.11 -20.17 -5.13
N ILE A 92 -18.28 -18.88 -5.40
CA ILE A 92 -19.39 -18.07 -4.89
C ILE A 92 -19.97 -17.21 -6.01
N SER A 93 -21.29 -17.05 -6.04
CA SER A 93 -21.94 -16.12 -6.97
C SER A 93 -21.63 -14.67 -6.57
N VAL A 94 -21.67 -13.74 -7.52
CA VAL A 94 -21.46 -12.30 -7.20
C VAL A 94 -22.53 -11.79 -6.22
N ALA A 95 -23.78 -12.28 -6.32
CA ALA A 95 -24.85 -11.91 -5.41
C ALA A 95 -24.59 -12.42 -3.98
N ASP A 96 -24.13 -13.66 -3.84
CA ASP A 96 -23.72 -14.23 -2.54
C ASP A 96 -22.48 -13.53 -1.99
N ALA A 97 -21.52 -13.16 -2.85
CA ALA A 97 -20.35 -12.40 -2.41
C ALA A 97 -20.75 -11.06 -1.81
N LYS A 98 -21.67 -10.32 -2.45
CA LYS A 98 -22.20 -9.05 -1.95
C LYS A 98 -22.99 -9.19 -0.64
N SER A 99 -23.75 -10.27 -0.48
CA SER A 99 -24.66 -10.46 0.66
C SER A 99 -24.05 -11.24 1.83
N LYS A 100 -22.96 -11.98 1.61
CA LYS A 100 -22.33 -12.86 2.62
C LYS A 100 -20.85 -12.53 2.82
N LEU A 101 -20.04 -12.65 1.77
CA LEU A 101 -18.59 -12.51 1.88
C LEU A 101 -18.16 -11.09 2.24
N ILE A 102 -18.70 -10.07 1.55
CA ILE A 102 -18.39 -8.66 1.81
C ILE A 102 -18.81 -8.25 3.24
N PRO A 103 -20.05 -8.55 3.70
CA PRO A 103 -20.43 -8.33 5.11
C PRO A 103 -19.52 -9.03 6.10
N PHE A 104 -19.13 -10.28 5.86
CA PHE A 104 -18.18 -11.00 6.71
C PHE A 104 -16.84 -10.25 6.82
N ILE A 105 -16.28 -9.80 5.69
CA ILE A 105 -15.04 -9.02 5.67
C ILE A 105 -15.21 -7.74 6.47
N VAL A 106 -16.31 -7.00 6.29
CA VAL A 106 -16.59 -5.75 7.00
C VAL A 106 -16.74 -6.00 8.50
N GLU A 107 -17.52 -6.99 8.91
CA GLU A 107 -17.76 -7.32 10.31
C GLU A 107 -16.45 -7.68 11.03
N ARG A 108 -15.63 -8.50 10.39
CA ARG A 108 -14.39 -9.04 10.98
C ARG A 108 -13.14 -8.23 10.67
N HIS A 109 -13.27 -7.09 9.99
CA HIS A 109 -12.15 -6.22 9.66
C HIS A 109 -11.49 -5.66 10.93
N ALA A 110 -10.19 -5.93 11.11
CA ALA A 110 -9.39 -5.37 12.19
C ALA A 110 -8.85 -3.98 11.84
N ASP A 111 -8.39 -3.20 12.83
CA ASP A 111 -7.80 -1.88 12.56
C ASP A 111 -6.44 -1.96 11.84
N TRP A 112 -5.80 -3.13 11.86
CA TRP A 112 -4.52 -3.39 11.20
C TRP A 112 -4.66 -4.19 9.90
N THR A 113 -5.86 -4.32 9.34
CA THR A 113 -6.05 -5.13 8.13
C THR A 113 -5.27 -4.55 6.94
N GLU A 114 -4.63 -5.44 6.21
CA GLU A 114 -3.86 -5.16 4.99
C GLU A 114 -4.66 -5.56 3.74
N LEU A 115 -4.51 -4.80 2.66
CA LEU A 115 -5.09 -5.09 1.35
C LEU A 115 -3.99 -5.28 0.30
N PHE A 116 -4.03 -6.39 -0.42
CA PHE A 116 -3.17 -6.65 -1.57
C PHE A 116 -4.03 -6.94 -2.79
N VAL A 117 -3.82 -6.20 -3.87
CA VAL A 117 -4.53 -6.39 -5.13
C VAL A 117 -3.53 -6.52 -6.26
N SER A 118 -3.58 -7.65 -6.97
CA SER A 118 -2.63 -7.97 -8.04
C SER A 118 -3.25 -8.92 -9.07
N GLY A 119 -2.72 -8.93 -10.29
CA GLY A 119 -3.19 -9.81 -11.36
C GLY A 119 -3.43 -9.05 -12.67
N LYS A 120 -3.81 -9.77 -13.71
CA LYS A 120 -4.02 -9.19 -15.05
C LYS A 120 -5.27 -8.29 -15.08
N PRO A 121 -5.23 -7.13 -15.76
CA PRO A 121 -6.39 -6.27 -15.93
C PRO A 121 -7.38 -6.91 -16.90
N THR A 122 -8.33 -7.67 -16.35
CA THR A 122 -9.46 -8.26 -17.09
C THR A 122 -10.76 -7.58 -16.66
N LYS A 123 -11.81 -7.68 -17.49
CA LYS A 123 -13.15 -7.18 -17.14
C LYS A 123 -13.66 -7.79 -15.83
N ASP A 124 -13.47 -9.10 -15.64
CA ASP A 124 -13.89 -9.80 -14.43
C ASP A 124 -13.14 -9.28 -13.18
N MET A 125 -11.86 -8.93 -13.32
CA MET A 125 -11.08 -8.33 -12.23
C MET A 125 -11.56 -6.91 -11.92
N GLU A 126 -11.73 -6.07 -12.95
CA GLU A 126 -12.22 -4.70 -12.78
C GLU A 126 -13.59 -4.66 -12.08
N GLU A 127 -14.51 -5.55 -12.46
CA GLU A 127 -15.81 -5.69 -11.81
C GLU A 127 -15.68 -6.14 -10.35
N LEU A 128 -14.81 -7.12 -10.06
CA LEU A 128 -14.53 -7.55 -8.70
C LEU A 128 -14.03 -6.40 -7.85
N ILE A 129 -13.03 -5.66 -8.32
CA ILE A 129 -12.45 -4.52 -7.61
C ILE A 129 -13.49 -3.46 -7.33
N LYS A 130 -14.29 -3.10 -8.34
CA LYS A 130 -15.38 -2.13 -8.16
C LYS A 130 -16.34 -2.55 -7.04
N ILE A 131 -16.83 -3.79 -7.08
CA ILE A 131 -17.78 -4.28 -6.07
C ILE A 131 -17.13 -4.33 -4.69
N PHE A 132 -15.87 -4.76 -4.62
CA PHE A 132 -15.13 -4.84 -3.37
C PHE A 132 -14.89 -3.47 -2.74
N THR A 133 -14.44 -2.49 -3.52
CA THR A 133 -14.15 -1.14 -3.02
C THR A 133 -15.42 -0.38 -2.62
N GLU A 134 -16.52 -0.57 -3.36
CA GLU A 134 -17.84 -0.04 -2.98
C GLU A 134 -18.39 -0.70 -1.70
N GLY A 135 -18.17 -2.00 -1.54
CA GLY A 135 -18.72 -2.79 -0.42
C GLY A 135 -17.94 -2.65 0.89
N VAL A 136 -16.64 -2.93 0.85
CA VAL A 136 -15.75 -2.92 2.02
C VAL A 136 -15.09 -1.55 2.19
N GLY A 137 -14.52 -1.03 1.10
CA GLY A 137 -13.75 0.22 1.09
C GLY A 137 -14.55 1.47 1.44
N ALA A 138 -15.88 1.41 1.33
CA ALA A 138 -16.76 2.47 1.79
C ALA A 138 -16.91 2.52 3.32
N LYS A 139 -16.66 1.41 4.01
CA LYS A 139 -16.98 1.21 5.44
C LYS A 139 -15.77 0.99 6.32
N LYS A 140 -14.65 0.57 5.72
CA LYS A 140 -13.42 0.21 6.44
C LYS A 140 -12.21 0.90 5.85
N VAL A 141 -11.22 1.07 6.70
CA VAL A 141 -9.93 1.65 6.33
C VAL A 141 -8.86 0.59 6.49
N TYR A 142 -8.05 0.42 5.46
CA TYR A 142 -6.90 -0.47 5.48
C TYR A 142 -5.67 0.26 5.99
N LYS A 143 -4.89 -0.40 6.84
CA LYS A 143 -3.64 0.16 7.35
C LYS A 143 -2.57 0.20 6.26
N GLU A 144 -2.50 -0.86 5.47
CA GLU A 144 -1.56 -1.00 4.36
C GLU A 144 -2.28 -1.42 3.08
N ILE A 145 -1.95 -0.78 1.97
CA ILE A 145 -2.58 -1.01 0.68
C ILE A 145 -1.50 -1.26 -0.37
N THR A 146 -1.45 -2.46 -0.95
CA THR A 146 -0.73 -2.74 -2.18
C THR A 146 -1.73 -2.90 -3.30
N MET A 147 -1.71 -2.04 -4.32
CA MET A 147 -2.75 -1.98 -5.35
C MET A 147 -2.15 -1.95 -6.77
N GLY A 148 -2.54 -2.93 -7.59
CA GLY A 148 -2.40 -2.88 -9.04
C GLY A 148 -3.39 -1.91 -9.70
N TYR A 149 -3.04 -1.30 -10.83
CA TYR A 149 -3.98 -0.41 -11.53
C TYR A 149 -5.13 -1.18 -12.22
N TYR A 150 -6.38 -0.87 -11.85
CA TYR A 150 -7.62 -1.37 -12.49
C TYR A 150 -8.60 -0.27 -12.86
N GLY A 151 -8.11 0.97 -13.06
CA GLY A 151 -8.95 2.10 -13.46
C GLY A 151 -9.47 2.96 -12.30
N LYS A 152 -10.39 3.86 -12.67
CA LYS A 152 -10.94 4.91 -11.80
C LYS A 152 -11.46 4.43 -10.44
N PRO A 153 -12.16 3.28 -10.31
CA PRO A 153 -12.61 2.80 -9.00
C PRO A 153 -11.46 2.55 -8.01
N SER A 154 -10.29 2.12 -8.50
CA SER A 154 -9.11 1.89 -7.65
C SER A 154 -8.52 3.21 -7.16
N GLU A 155 -8.45 4.21 -8.04
CA GLU A 155 -7.96 5.55 -7.71
C GLU A 155 -8.84 6.22 -6.65
N GLU A 156 -10.15 6.24 -6.87
CA GLU A 156 -11.12 6.85 -5.94
C GLU A 156 -11.07 6.16 -4.58
N PHE A 157 -10.94 4.83 -4.57
CA PHE A 157 -10.75 4.07 -3.35
C PHE A 157 -9.49 4.49 -2.61
N ILE A 158 -8.31 4.48 -3.25
CA ILE A 158 -7.06 4.87 -2.58
C ILE A 158 -7.15 6.31 -2.08
N ILE A 159 -7.61 7.25 -2.89
CA ILE A 159 -7.77 8.67 -2.50
C ILE A 159 -8.67 8.81 -1.28
N LYS A 160 -9.76 8.03 -1.20
CA LYS A 160 -10.64 8.03 -0.02
C LYS A 160 -9.94 7.46 1.20
N GLN A 161 -9.24 6.33 1.07
CA GLN A 161 -8.54 5.67 2.16
C GLN A 161 -7.47 6.58 2.78
N VAL A 162 -6.63 7.21 1.95
CA VAL A 162 -5.49 8.00 2.44
C VAL A 162 -5.92 9.26 3.20
N LYS A 163 -7.12 9.78 2.92
CA LYS A 163 -7.69 10.93 3.64
C LYS A 163 -8.14 10.62 5.07
N THR A 164 -8.11 9.36 5.50
CA THR A 164 -8.63 8.93 6.79
C THR A 164 -7.58 8.84 7.90
N ASP A 165 -6.36 9.36 7.70
CA ASP A 165 -5.20 9.37 8.62
C ASP A 165 -4.69 8.01 9.16
N ARG A 166 -5.41 6.92 8.92
CA ARG A 166 -5.07 5.57 9.41
C ARG A 166 -4.23 4.73 8.44
N VAL A 167 -4.10 5.17 7.19
CA VAL A 167 -3.28 4.47 6.19
C VAL A 167 -1.82 4.81 6.46
N THR A 168 -1.00 3.79 6.72
CA THR A 168 0.43 3.94 7.00
C THR A 168 1.31 3.63 5.79
N ASP A 169 0.84 2.78 4.87
CA ASP A 169 1.61 2.41 3.66
C ASP A 169 0.69 2.25 2.44
N VAL A 170 1.13 2.77 1.29
CA VAL A 170 0.50 2.59 -0.01
C VAL A 170 1.55 2.25 -1.05
N THR A 171 1.51 1.02 -1.54
CA THR A 171 2.35 0.56 -2.66
C THR A 171 1.50 0.46 -3.92
N LEU A 172 1.87 1.21 -4.96
CA LEU A 172 1.17 1.19 -6.25
C LEU A 172 1.97 0.37 -7.26
N THR A 173 1.35 -0.61 -7.91
CA THR A 173 2.03 -1.49 -8.87
C THR A 173 1.32 -1.49 -10.22
N GLY A 174 2.04 -1.86 -11.29
CA GLY A 174 1.50 -1.86 -12.66
C GLY A 174 1.53 -0.50 -13.38
N ASP A 175 0.92 -0.44 -14.56
CA ASP A 175 0.94 0.75 -15.42
C ASP A 175 -0.08 1.80 -14.96
N TRP A 176 0.23 2.50 -13.86
CA TRP A 176 -0.55 3.66 -13.46
C TRP A 176 -0.37 4.78 -14.49
N PRO A 177 -1.45 5.25 -15.12
CA PRO A 177 -1.39 6.34 -16.10
C PRO A 177 -1.00 7.67 -15.43
N ASP A 178 -0.70 8.69 -16.24
CA ASP A 178 -0.28 10.02 -15.80
C ASP A 178 -1.23 10.65 -14.75
N HIS A 179 -2.49 10.23 -14.65
CA HIS A 179 -3.41 10.71 -13.60
C HIS A 179 -3.22 10.07 -12.22
N GLY A 180 -2.26 9.14 -12.04
CA GLY A 180 -1.72 8.75 -10.73
C GLY A 180 -1.20 9.95 -9.90
N LEU A 181 -0.98 11.09 -10.56
CA LEU A 181 -0.78 12.41 -9.93
C LEU A 181 -1.86 12.77 -8.91
N ALA A 182 -3.13 12.44 -9.15
CA ALA A 182 -4.20 12.76 -8.21
C ALA A 182 -4.03 12.00 -6.89
N ILE A 183 -3.57 10.75 -6.96
CA ILE A 183 -3.25 9.94 -5.77
C ILE A 183 -2.09 10.56 -5.03
N LEU A 184 -1.00 10.93 -5.71
CA LEU A 184 0.15 11.61 -5.11
C LEU A 184 -0.25 12.90 -4.38
N LYS A 185 -1.01 13.76 -5.06
CA LYS A 185 -1.49 15.03 -4.49
C LYS A 185 -2.40 14.81 -3.28
N ALA A 186 -3.16 13.72 -3.24
CA ALA A 186 -3.98 13.36 -2.09
C ALA A 186 -3.18 12.69 -0.96
N TYR A 187 -2.14 11.93 -1.30
CA TYR A 187 -1.38 11.06 -0.38
C TYR A 187 -0.25 11.82 0.33
N LEU A 188 0.58 12.55 -0.39
CA LEU A 188 1.77 13.24 0.14
C LEU A 188 1.49 14.23 1.28
N PRO A 189 0.38 15.00 1.29
CA PRO A 189 0.16 15.98 2.36
C PRO A 189 -0.22 15.37 3.72
N VAL A 190 -0.85 14.18 3.70
CA VAL A 190 -1.51 13.59 4.88
C VAL A 190 -0.64 12.61 5.64
N LEU A 191 0.53 12.25 5.10
CA LEU A 191 1.39 11.25 5.71
C LEU A 191 2.40 11.86 6.65
N ASP A 192 2.68 11.14 7.73
CA ASP A 192 3.87 11.37 8.54
C ASP A 192 5.01 10.41 8.16
N PHE A 193 4.69 9.20 7.68
CA PHE A 193 5.67 8.15 7.33
C PHE A 193 5.26 7.25 6.15
N GLY A 194 4.53 7.78 5.18
CA GLY A 194 4.03 6.93 4.10
C GLY A 194 5.13 6.52 3.12
N ARG A 195 5.12 5.24 2.79
CA ARG A 195 5.88 4.69 1.68
C ARG A 195 5.01 4.76 0.44
N LEU A 196 5.64 5.13 -0.67
CA LEU A 196 5.09 5.02 -2.01
C LEU A 196 6.18 4.45 -2.90
N THR A 197 5.86 3.30 -3.48
CA THR A 197 6.69 2.71 -4.52
C THR A 197 5.87 2.74 -5.80
N LEU A 198 6.43 3.33 -6.86
CA LEU A 198 5.88 3.27 -8.22
C LEU A 198 6.76 2.33 -9.07
N PRO A 199 6.22 1.66 -10.10
CA PRO A 199 7.04 0.88 -11.02
C PRO A 199 8.02 1.75 -11.79
N GLU A 200 9.21 1.23 -12.11
CA GLU A 200 10.29 1.99 -12.76
C GLU A 200 9.90 2.64 -14.09
N LYS A 201 8.94 2.04 -14.81
CA LYS A 201 8.43 2.54 -16.09
C LYS A 201 7.42 3.69 -15.95
N THR A 202 6.92 3.96 -14.74
CA THR A 202 6.00 5.06 -14.49
C THR A 202 6.75 6.38 -14.59
N SER A 203 6.37 7.22 -15.54
CA SER A 203 6.92 8.57 -15.71
C SER A 203 5.83 9.58 -15.42
N LEU A 204 6.03 10.42 -14.40
CA LEU A 204 5.05 11.41 -13.98
C LEU A 204 5.26 12.75 -14.71
N LYS A 205 4.18 13.51 -14.92
CA LYS A 205 4.28 14.92 -15.29
C LYS A 205 4.26 15.79 -14.04
N PHE A 206 5.39 16.38 -13.70
CA PHE A 206 5.52 17.31 -12.58
C PHE A 206 4.97 18.67 -12.99
N ASP A 207 3.65 18.82 -12.85
CA ASP A 207 2.98 20.12 -12.93
C ASP A 207 3.26 20.96 -11.67
N LYS A 208 2.79 22.22 -11.69
CA LYS A 208 3.01 23.18 -10.61
C LYS A 208 2.55 22.62 -9.26
N ASP A 209 1.33 22.10 -9.21
CA ASP A 209 0.73 21.59 -7.98
C ASP A 209 1.47 20.37 -7.43
N LEU A 210 1.92 19.45 -8.29
CA LEU A 210 2.66 18.27 -7.83
C LEU A 210 4.00 18.73 -7.24
N ILE A 211 4.71 19.65 -7.88
CA ILE A 211 5.98 20.19 -7.35
C ILE A 211 5.75 20.83 -5.98
N ASP A 212 4.70 21.63 -5.85
CA ASP A 212 4.38 22.27 -4.57
C ASP A 212 4.14 21.23 -3.48
N VAL A 213 3.31 20.23 -3.76
CA VAL A 213 3.01 19.16 -2.79
C VAL A 213 4.28 18.39 -2.43
N VAL A 214 5.05 17.99 -3.43
CA VAL A 214 6.30 17.23 -3.30
C VAL A 214 7.31 17.98 -2.43
N VAL A 215 7.65 19.22 -2.82
CA VAL A 215 8.70 19.97 -2.13
C VAL A 215 8.26 20.33 -0.71
N ASN A 216 6.99 20.70 -0.52
CA ASN A 216 6.46 20.98 0.81
C ASN A 216 6.48 19.75 1.73
N SER A 217 6.05 18.58 1.22
CA SER A 217 6.09 17.33 2.00
C SER A 217 7.52 16.89 2.28
N TYR A 218 8.43 17.07 1.32
CA TYR A 218 9.83 16.75 1.47
C TYR A 218 10.50 17.63 2.55
N ILE A 219 10.33 18.96 2.50
CA ILE A 219 10.91 19.89 3.50
C ILE A 219 10.45 19.52 4.92
N LYS A 220 9.19 19.12 5.08
CA LYS A 220 8.59 18.68 6.35
C LYS A 220 9.04 17.28 6.81
N GLY A 221 9.92 16.61 6.08
CA GLY A 221 10.38 15.26 6.42
C GLY A 221 9.32 14.15 6.23
N LYS A 222 8.22 14.44 5.54
CA LYS A 222 7.09 13.51 5.34
C LYS A 222 7.33 12.46 4.24
N MET A 223 8.53 12.44 3.66
CA MET A 223 8.86 11.69 2.44
C MET A 223 9.84 10.52 2.65
N ASN A 224 10.08 10.11 3.89
CA ASN A 224 11.10 9.10 4.24
C ASN A 224 10.88 7.68 3.65
N GLY A 225 9.75 7.43 2.98
CA GLY A 225 9.45 6.13 2.34
C GLY A 225 9.22 6.19 0.84
N ILE A 226 9.43 7.34 0.19
CA ILE A 226 9.15 7.50 -1.24
C ILE A 226 10.42 7.29 -2.03
N SER A 227 10.42 6.29 -2.90
CA SER A 227 11.57 5.95 -3.74
C SER A 227 11.13 5.77 -5.19
N ASN A 228 12.07 5.95 -6.11
CA ASN A 228 11.90 5.66 -7.54
C ASN A 228 10.82 6.47 -8.26
N VAL A 229 10.47 7.65 -7.74
CA VAL A 229 9.56 8.56 -8.43
C VAL A 229 10.36 9.39 -9.44
N LYS A 230 10.12 9.14 -10.73
CA LYS A 230 10.76 9.82 -11.86
C LYS A 230 9.70 10.43 -12.78
N GLY A 231 10.07 11.49 -13.49
CA GLY A 231 9.16 12.10 -14.43
C GLY A 231 9.72 13.29 -15.19
N THR A 232 8.86 13.89 -16.00
CA THR A 232 9.14 15.07 -16.80
C THR A 232 8.56 16.31 -16.11
N LEU A 233 9.36 17.36 -16.01
CA LEU A 233 8.96 18.67 -15.54
C LEU A 233 8.01 19.33 -16.56
N ALA A 234 6.74 19.45 -16.18
CA ALA A 234 5.72 20.13 -16.97
C ALA A 234 5.51 21.59 -16.51
N ALA A 235 5.88 21.91 -15.27
CA ALA A 235 5.88 23.27 -14.76
C ALA A 235 7.00 24.11 -15.37
N ASP A 236 6.86 25.43 -15.23
CA ASP A 236 7.96 26.35 -15.53
C ASP A 236 9.17 26.04 -14.64
N LYS A 237 10.35 26.01 -15.26
CA LYS A 237 11.60 25.66 -14.58
C LYS A 237 12.00 26.73 -13.55
N LEU A 238 11.83 28.00 -13.87
CA LEU A 238 12.18 29.10 -12.97
C LEU A 238 11.25 29.11 -11.76
N TYR A 239 9.97 28.77 -11.96
CA TYR A 239 9.04 28.54 -10.87
C TYR A 239 9.57 27.50 -9.89
N ALA A 240 9.90 26.30 -10.37
CA ALA A 240 10.36 25.23 -9.51
C ALA A 240 11.66 25.60 -8.77
N GLN A 241 12.60 26.28 -9.42
CA GLN A 241 13.82 26.81 -8.80
C GLN A 241 13.58 27.95 -7.81
N SER A 242 12.42 28.62 -7.87
CA SER A 242 12.08 29.71 -6.95
C SER A 242 11.47 29.23 -5.63
N LEU A 243 11.06 27.96 -5.56
CA LEU A 243 10.34 27.42 -4.42
C LEU A 243 11.30 27.18 -3.24
N HIS A 244 10.95 27.71 -2.05
CA HIS A 244 11.70 27.54 -0.79
C HIS A 244 13.22 27.75 -0.93
N LYS A 245 13.64 28.87 -1.55
CA LYS A 245 15.08 29.17 -1.76
C LYS A 245 15.91 29.14 -0.48
N ASP A 246 15.30 29.48 0.66
CA ASP A 246 15.90 29.44 1.98
C ASP A 246 16.20 28.01 2.49
N LYS A 247 15.57 26.99 1.88
CA LYS A 247 15.75 25.56 2.19
C LYS A 247 16.53 24.80 1.11
N GLN A 248 16.87 25.46 0.01
CA GLN A 248 17.69 24.87 -1.05
C GLN A 248 19.15 24.75 -0.59
N GLY A 249 19.81 23.65 -0.96
CA GLY A 249 21.23 23.53 -0.68
C GLY A 249 22.09 24.28 -1.71
N THR A 250 23.36 24.43 -1.40
CA THR A 250 24.30 25.14 -2.26
C THR A 250 24.63 24.32 -3.50
N LEU A 251 24.48 24.92 -4.68
CA LEU A 251 24.87 24.36 -5.98
C LEU A 251 25.93 25.24 -6.65
N SER A 252 26.78 24.66 -7.49
CA SER A 252 27.67 25.44 -8.34
C SER A 252 26.87 26.28 -9.35
N PRO A 253 27.36 27.46 -9.77
CA PRO A 253 26.66 28.29 -10.76
C PRO A 253 26.37 27.55 -12.08
N GLU A 254 27.20 26.59 -12.46
CA GLU A 254 27.03 25.78 -13.66
C GLU A 254 25.83 24.82 -13.54
N LEU A 255 25.64 24.19 -12.38
CA LEU A 255 24.49 23.34 -12.11
C LEU A 255 23.21 24.17 -12.05
N VAL A 256 23.22 25.34 -11.42
CA VAL A 256 22.05 26.25 -11.43
C VAL A 256 21.66 26.64 -12.86
N LYS A 257 22.64 27.00 -13.71
CA LYS A 257 22.41 27.31 -15.14
C LYS A 257 21.84 26.12 -15.91
N LYS A 258 22.33 24.90 -15.66
CA LYS A 258 21.79 23.67 -16.26
C LYS A 258 20.37 23.37 -15.77
N GLY A 259 19.99 23.90 -14.61
CA GLY A 259 18.63 23.81 -14.10
C GLY A 259 18.45 23.04 -12.83
N TYR A 260 19.56 22.73 -12.17
CA TYR A 260 19.49 21.97 -10.94
C TYR A 260 18.94 22.84 -9.82
N ALA A 261 18.12 22.21 -9.01
CA ALA A 261 17.71 22.65 -7.69
C ALA A 261 17.59 21.41 -6.83
N TYR A 262 17.99 21.52 -5.57
CA TYR A 262 17.69 20.51 -4.58
C TYR A 262 17.36 21.17 -3.25
N TRP A 263 16.49 20.49 -2.50
CA TRP A 263 16.08 20.88 -1.17
C TRP A 263 16.70 19.94 -0.15
N SER A 264 16.89 20.43 1.07
CA SER A 264 17.24 19.61 2.23
C SER A 264 16.01 19.42 3.12
N THR A 265 15.85 18.25 3.75
CA THR A 265 14.76 18.03 4.71
C THR A 265 15.11 18.63 6.07
N GLU A 266 14.09 18.99 6.84
CA GLU A 266 14.26 19.27 8.27
C GLU A 266 14.58 17.95 9.01
N GLY A 267 15.87 17.69 9.23
CA GLY A 267 16.34 16.57 10.07
C GLY A 267 16.96 15.37 9.35
N ASN A 268 17.04 15.35 8.02
CA ASN A 268 17.73 14.29 7.27
C ASN A 268 18.47 14.85 6.03
N SER A 269 19.80 14.87 6.08
CA SER A 269 20.65 15.40 5.00
C SER A 269 20.82 14.46 3.80
N ASP A 270 20.33 13.22 3.89
CA ASP A 270 20.73 12.12 3.00
C ASP A 270 19.65 11.75 1.96
N LEU A 271 18.59 12.55 1.85
CA LEU A 271 17.63 12.48 0.76
C LEU A 271 17.74 13.77 -0.03
N THR A 272 17.59 13.76 -1.36
CA THR A 272 17.50 14.98 -2.17
C THR A 272 16.37 14.84 -3.20
N PHE A 273 15.57 15.90 -3.35
CA PHE A 273 14.71 16.04 -4.53
C PHE A 273 15.49 16.82 -5.58
N VAL A 274 15.68 16.24 -6.76
CA VAL A 274 16.53 16.79 -7.81
C VAL A 274 15.68 17.15 -9.02
N LEU A 275 15.84 18.40 -9.47
CA LEU A 275 15.42 18.82 -10.81
C LEU A 275 16.63 18.76 -11.74
N GLU A 276 16.52 18.10 -12.88
CA GLU A 276 17.59 18.01 -13.88
C GLU A 276 17.05 18.43 -15.25
N GLY A 277 17.19 19.71 -15.60
CA GLY A 277 16.75 20.23 -16.89
C GLY A 277 15.23 20.15 -17.06
N LYS A 278 14.76 19.17 -17.84
CA LYS A 278 13.32 18.86 -18.04
C LYS A 278 12.88 17.63 -17.25
N ASN A 279 13.76 17.02 -16.47
CA ASN A 279 13.47 15.85 -15.66
C ASN A 279 13.30 16.25 -14.20
N ALA A 280 12.48 15.51 -13.47
CA ALA A 280 12.35 15.61 -12.03
C ALA A 280 12.45 14.19 -11.45
N SER A 281 13.30 14.02 -10.45
CA SER A 281 13.52 12.74 -9.79
C SER A 281 13.67 12.91 -8.28
N PHE A 282 13.19 11.91 -7.55
CA PHE A 282 13.56 11.73 -6.15
C PHE A 282 14.72 10.77 -6.08
N GLU A 283 15.82 11.21 -5.49
CA GLU A 283 17.01 10.41 -5.40
C GLU A 283 17.43 10.35 -3.93
N SER A 284 17.44 9.13 -3.38
CA SER A 284 18.09 8.89 -2.11
C SER A 284 19.60 8.88 -2.37
N HIS A 285 20.24 10.05 -2.30
CA HIS A 285 21.69 10.14 -2.38
C HIS A 285 22.30 10.02 -0.99
N GLN A 286 23.07 8.95 -0.77
CA GLN A 286 24.19 9.06 0.16
C GLN A 286 25.14 10.13 -0.41
N ARG A 287 25.13 11.33 0.20
CA ARG A 287 25.96 12.52 -0.07
C ARG A 287 26.72 12.52 -1.41
N ILE A 288 26.21 13.29 -2.37
CA ILE A 288 27.05 13.77 -3.49
C ILE A 288 28.07 14.73 -2.87
N ASN A 289 29.31 14.27 -2.69
CA ASN A 289 30.46 15.11 -2.34
C ASN A 289 31.02 15.80 -3.59
#